data_AF-A0A024GFC3-F1
#
_entry.id   AF-A0A024GFC3-F1
#
_cell.length_a   1.000
_cell.length_b   1.000
_cell.length_c   1.000
_cell.angle_alpha   90.00
_cell.angle_beta   90.00
_cell.angle_gamma   90.00
#
_symmetry.space_group_name_H-M   'P 1'
#
loop_
_entity.id
_entity.type
_entity.pdbx_description
1 polymer ?
#
loop_
_entity_poly.entity_id
_entity_poly.type
_entity_poly.pdbx_seq_one_letter_code
_entity_poly.pdbx_strand_id
1 'polypeptide(L)'
;MQTGHRNMLRKLEQDYERRKGEQMGDVREKIRLLQIDRKSNISSLESNKHTNKEYIRELKDENMELRKQLAELKQNTSDTISYTTANTIGCRKAEGMEELLKALDRSRKQYDDMRHRVQAQTALYEDLKDEFRDLELDSKKPSIEDTPEVKKIRIFECRLDKAMMKYNEAQNICRTYRQIVKRLKEERIAFDTQISAIEKSMACRDQDHEELVLLHSDATQSKEHTFQELEKLKVKYEEEKRNRDQELKGKQHILKLHLVNSTDKELDGFREFKLESSLEGVDNDIPSEKNSVHEQISPEVPNCVNAHWGQNSAQEFLSAFRAMMETIGSNNVDEAIEKLVDQEATMKKLLKLLHENEHRLLTLQQSNTDSEERIRDKELNHKARRNVNGEHNQIYTPTLAMLERVKAEYGHYDILLTGIKAGVGHLVDQIRRVQGDNVGARVTDESVCDAIEWTQNVLTHMLSIIQNARANEQLNIDAENEESFSGDIAQFAHDLKVDDVTSAFLTQGVDIHHSSWNHPAFDGQHSEQRDNIAISNRIGRSLASEIECEEAMSRDHIKSSSNQLILAQRKTKERIQVDPQNTYTSLLNRKTNSLTRQIV
;
A
#
# COMPACT_ATOMS: atom_id res chain seq x y z
N MET A 1 11.71 44.64 30.93
CA MET A 1 12.47 43.43 30.50
C MET A 1 12.74 43.41 29.00
N GLN A 2 11.72 43.43 28.12
CA GLN A 2 11.92 43.37 26.64
C GLN A 2 12.76 44.53 26.06
N THR A 3 12.62 45.76 26.56
CA THR A 3 13.38 46.93 26.09
C THR A 3 14.88 46.83 26.40
N GLY A 4 15.23 46.24 27.56
CA GLY A 4 16.63 46.03 27.95
C GLY A 4 17.32 45.00 27.07
N HIS A 5 16.62 43.91 26.74
CA HIS A 5 17.15 42.87 25.85
C HIS A 5 17.37 43.38 24.42
N ARG A 6 16.47 44.24 23.92
CA ARG A 6 16.58 44.87 22.60
C ARG A 6 17.75 45.86 22.52
N ASN A 7 17.99 46.61 23.59
CA ASN A 7 19.14 47.51 23.68
C ASN A 7 20.47 46.74 23.80
N MET A 8 20.49 45.62 24.52
CA MET A 8 21.67 44.75 24.61
C MET A 8 22.01 44.14 23.25
N LEU A 9 21.02 43.62 22.51
CA LEU A 9 21.21 43.09 21.15
C LEU A 9 21.74 44.17 20.20
N ARG A 10 21.16 45.39 20.23
CA ARG A 10 21.65 46.50 19.41
C ARG A 10 23.09 46.89 19.76
N LYS A 11 23.47 46.83 21.04
CA LYS A 11 24.86 47.12 21.47
C LYS A 11 25.82 46.03 21.01
N LEU A 12 25.44 44.76 21.12
CA LEU A 12 26.22 43.62 20.62
C LEU A 12 26.39 43.67 19.10
N GLU A 13 25.35 44.06 18.37
CA GLU A 13 25.38 44.23 16.91
C GLU A 13 26.29 45.41 16.50
N GLN A 14 26.22 46.53 17.22
CA GLN A 14 27.16 47.65 17.03
C GLN A 14 28.61 47.27 17.36
N ASP A 15 28.84 46.50 18.43
CA ASP A 15 30.17 46.04 18.80
C ASP A 15 30.71 44.96 17.83
N TYR A 16 29.81 44.19 17.20
CA TYR A 16 30.16 43.27 16.14
C TYR A 16 30.54 44.00 14.85
N GLU A 17 29.73 44.96 14.41
CA GLU A 17 30.02 45.77 13.24
C GLU A 17 31.26 46.66 13.44
N ARG A 18 31.51 47.16 14.67
CA ARG A 18 32.74 47.88 14.99
C ARG A 18 33.96 46.97 14.86
N ARG A 19 33.95 45.77 15.47
CA ARG A 19 35.06 44.81 15.35
C ARG A 19 35.31 44.36 13.92
N LYS A 20 34.24 44.14 13.16
CA LYS A 20 34.32 43.80 11.74
C LYS A 20 34.91 44.98 10.93
N GLY A 21 34.53 46.20 11.24
CA GLY A 21 35.07 47.42 10.65
C GLY A 21 36.57 47.60 10.93
N GLU A 22 37.00 47.35 12.17
CA GLU A 22 38.40 47.38 12.61
C GLU A 22 39.22 46.31 11.87
N GLN A 23 38.77 45.06 11.84
CA GLN A 23 39.45 43.97 11.11
C GLN A 23 39.57 44.27 9.61
N MET A 24 38.53 44.83 8.99
CA MET A 24 38.58 45.25 7.59
C MET A 24 39.52 46.45 7.38
N GLY A 25 39.65 47.33 8.38
CA GLY A 25 40.62 48.42 8.41
C GLY A 25 42.06 47.90 8.44
N ASP A 26 42.35 46.96 9.34
CA ASP A 26 43.67 46.36 9.50
C ASP A 26 44.10 45.59 8.25
N VAL A 27 43.18 44.88 7.60
CA VAL A 27 43.46 44.20 6.32
C VAL A 27 43.78 45.21 5.21
N ARG A 28 43.05 46.33 5.14
CA ARG A 28 43.34 47.39 4.16
C ARG A 28 44.70 48.04 4.41
N GLU A 29 45.05 48.33 5.67
CA GLU A 29 46.35 48.91 5.99
C GLU A 29 47.49 47.93 5.72
N LYS A 30 47.30 46.63 6.04
CA LYS A 30 48.27 45.59 5.69
C LYS A 30 48.48 45.46 4.18
N ILE A 31 47.42 45.55 3.39
CA ILE A 31 47.52 45.57 1.92
C ILE A 31 48.29 46.82 1.45
N ARG A 32 48.04 47.99 2.04
CA ARG A 32 48.75 49.23 1.72
C ARG A 32 50.24 49.14 2.02
N LEU A 33 50.61 48.61 3.20
CA LEU A 33 52.01 48.40 3.58
C LEU A 33 52.70 47.40 2.66
N LEU A 34 52.05 46.28 2.32
CA LEU A 34 52.60 45.31 1.36
C LEU A 34 52.79 45.90 -0.04
N GLN A 35 51.91 46.82 -0.47
CA GLN A 35 52.09 47.55 -1.72
C GLN A 35 53.28 48.52 -1.67
N ILE A 36 53.48 49.20 -0.54
CA ILE A 36 54.64 50.08 -0.32
C ILE A 36 55.93 49.26 -0.33
N ASP A 37 55.99 48.15 0.39
CA ASP A 37 57.16 47.26 0.42
C ASP A 37 57.45 46.67 -0.96
N ARG A 38 56.41 46.22 -1.68
CA ARG A 38 56.56 45.75 -3.05
C ARG A 38 57.15 46.82 -3.96
N LYS A 39 56.67 48.07 -3.84
CA LYS A 39 57.19 49.20 -4.64
C LYS A 39 58.62 49.56 -4.25
N SER A 40 58.94 49.57 -2.96
CA SER A 40 60.29 49.80 -2.44
C SER A 40 61.28 48.74 -2.94
N ASN A 41 60.89 47.46 -2.87
CA ASN A 41 61.71 46.35 -3.34
C ASN A 41 61.95 46.40 -4.85
N ILE A 42 60.94 46.75 -5.65
CA ILE A 42 61.11 46.93 -7.10
C ILE A 42 62.10 48.07 -7.38
N SER A 43 61.94 49.22 -6.71
CA SER A 43 62.85 50.36 -6.89
C SER A 43 64.29 50.03 -6.48
N SER A 44 64.48 49.27 -5.39
CA SER A 44 65.80 48.80 -4.94
C SER A 44 66.43 47.84 -5.96
N LEU A 45 65.64 46.92 -6.51
CA LEU A 45 66.10 45.97 -7.52
C LEU A 45 66.46 46.66 -8.84
N GLU A 46 65.69 47.66 -9.26
CA GLU A 46 65.99 48.47 -10.43
C GLU A 46 67.27 49.30 -10.24
N SER A 47 67.47 49.89 -9.06
CA SER A 47 68.71 50.59 -8.69
C SER A 47 69.92 49.65 -8.74
N ASN A 48 69.81 48.46 -8.13
CA ASN A 48 70.89 47.46 -8.14
C ASN A 48 71.19 46.93 -9.55
N LYS A 49 70.16 46.78 -10.39
CA LYS A 49 70.34 46.42 -11.80
C LYS A 49 71.08 47.52 -12.55
N HIS A 50 70.82 48.79 -12.23
CA HIS A 50 71.51 49.92 -12.85
C HIS A 50 72.97 49.95 -12.43
N THR A 51 73.28 49.88 -11.14
CA THR A 51 74.66 49.88 -10.63
C THR A 51 75.47 48.68 -11.16
N ASN A 52 74.89 47.49 -11.20
CA ASN A 52 75.55 46.32 -11.78
C ASN A 52 75.84 46.49 -13.28
N LYS A 53 74.97 47.16 -14.03
CA LYS A 53 75.22 47.46 -15.45
C LYS A 53 76.38 48.44 -15.64
N GLU A 54 76.50 49.44 -14.77
CA GLU A 54 77.62 50.39 -14.79
C GLU A 54 78.94 49.68 -14.43
N TYR A 55 78.92 48.85 -13.39
CA TYR A 55 80.09 48.05 -13.00
C TYR A 55 80.57 47.09 -14.10
N ILE A 56 79.65 46.44 -14.82
CA ILE A 56 80.01 45.61 -15.99
C ILE A 56 80.63 46.47 -17.12
N ARG A 57 80.19 47.72 -17.28
CA ARG A 57 80.77 48.63 -18.28
C ARG A 57 82.22 48.97 -17.92
N GLU A 58 82.46 49.33 -16.65
CA GLU A 58 83.80 49.60 -16.13
C GLU A 58 84.75 48.41 -16.29
N LEU A 59 84.31 47.20 -15.92
CA LEU A 59 85.11 45.99 -16.09
C LEU A 59 85.44 45.69 -17.56
N LYS A 60 84.54 46.02 -18.48
CA LYS A 60 84.80 45.85 -19.92
C LYS A 60 85.84 46.84 -20.43
N ASP A 61 85.77 48.09 -19.97
CA ASP A 61 86.75 49.12 -20.34
C ASP A 61 88.14 48.77 -19.77
N GLU A 62 88.21 48.28 -18.53
CA GLU A 62 89.45 47.78 -17.92
C GLU A 62 90.01 46.56 -18.68
N ASN A 63 89.16 45.60 -19.07
CA ASN A 63 89.60 44.44 -19.85
C ASN A 63 90.14 44.84 -21.23
N MET A 64 89.56 45.87 -21.84
CA MET A 64 90.04 46.42 -23.11
C MET A 64 91.43 47.05 -22.94
N GLU A 65 91.65 47.80 -21.86
CA GLU A 65 92.95 48.42 -21.55
C GLU A 65 94.02 47.37 -21.24
N LEU A 66 93.70 46.35 -20.43
CA LEU A 66 94.62 45.23 -20.14
C LEU A 66 95.02 44.47 -21.41
N ARG A 67 94.08 44.26 -22.34
CA ARG A 67 94.39 43.63 -23.64
C ARG A 67 95.33 44.48 -24.48
N LYS A 68 95.19 45.81 -24.43
CA LYS A 68 96.10 46.75 -25.10
C LYS A 68 97.51 46.68 -24.50
N GLN A 69 97.63 46.70 -23.18
CA GLN A 69 98.91 46.55 -22.48
C GLN A 69 99.59 45.22 -22.78
N LEU A 70 98.81 44.14 -22.87
CA LEU A 70 99.33 42.80 -23.17
C LEU A 70 99.82 42.65 -24.62
N ALA A 71 99.19 43.37 -25.56
CA ALA A 71 99.67 43.45 -26.94
C ALA A 71 101.01 44.19 -27.03
N GLU A 72 101.16 45.29 -26.30
CA GLU A 72 102.40 46.09 -26.24
C GLU A 72 103.57 45.29 -25.62
N LEU A 73 103.32 44.53 -24.54
CA LEU A 73 104.33 43.64 -23.94
C LEU A 73 104.77 42.49 -24.85
N LYS A 74 103.83 41.90 -25.61
CA LYS A 74 104.15 40.81 -26.55
C LYS A 74 105.01 41.28 -27.72
N GLN A 75 104.81 42.51 -28.19
CA GLN A 75 105.65 43.06 -29.26
C GLN A 75 107.10 43.23 -28.80
N ASN A 76 107.32 43.67 -27.56
CA ASN A 76 108.67 43.91 -27.01
C ASN A 76 109.45 42.63 -26.66
N THR A 77 108.78 41.49 -26.42
CA THR A 77 109.42 40.22 -26.04
C THR A 77 109.81 39.32 -27.22
N SER A 78 109.18 39.50 -28.38
CA SER A 78 109.51 38.74 -29.60
C SER A 78 110.90 39.07 -30.17
N ASP A 79 111.38 40.29 -29.95
CA ASP A 79 112.66 40.76 -30.54
C ASP A 79 113.90 40.23 -29.81
N THR A 80 113.76 39.63 -28.62
CA THR A 80 114.91 39.29 -27.75
C THR A 80 115.29 37.80 -27.76
N ILE A 81 114.44 36.88 -28.22
CA ILE A 81 114.61 35.43 -27.98
C ILE A 81 115.24 34.67 -29.17
N SER A 82 115.37 35.30 -30.35
CA SER A 82 115.80 34.58 -31.58
C SER A 82 117.28 34.17 -31.65
N TYR A 83 118.16 34.57 -30.71
CA TYR A 83 119.61 34.53 -30.96
C TYR A 83 120.46 33.50 -30.16
N THR A 84 119.92 32.71 -29.22
CA THR A 84 120.81 32.08 -28.21
C THR A 84 120.70 30.58 -27.91
N THR A 85 119.84 29.76 -28.53
CA THR A 85 119.67 28.36 -28.06
C THR A 85 119.59 27.31 -29.16
N ALA A 86 120.56 27.28 -30.06
CA ALA A 86 120.73 26.18 -31.02
C ALA A 86 122.20 25.82 -31.18
N ASN A 87 122.80 25.19 -30.15
CA ASN A 87 123.88 24.20 -30.28
C ASN A 87 124.47 23.87 -28.91
N THR A 88 124.33 22.63 -28.45
CA THR A 88 125.39 21.75 -27.90
C THR A 88 124.80 20.58 -27.07
N ILE A 89 125.27 19.36 -27.37
CA ILE A 89 125.23 18.11 -26.55
C ILE A 89 124.06 17.10 -26.80
N GLY A 90 124.34 15.93 -27.42
CA GLY A 90 123.67 14.68 -26.99
C GLY A 90 123.27 13.53 -27.96
N CYS A 91 123.71 13.44 -29.23
CA CYS A 91 123.20 12.47 -30.23
C CYS A 91 123.53 10.95 -30.10
N ARG A 92 123.69 10.35 -28.91
CA ARG A 92 123.78 8.85 -28.79
C ARG A 92 123.01 8.20 -27.64
N LYS A 93 122.40 8.99 -26.74
CA LYS A 93 121.39 8.50 -25.77
C LYS A 93 119.95 8.74 -26.25
N ALA A 94 119.78 9.36 -27.42
CA ALA A 94 118.50 9.85 -27.91
C ALA A 94 117.54 8.73 -28.32
N GLU A 95 118.00 7.67 -29.00
CA GLU A 95 117.09 6.63 -29.55
C GLU A 95 116.45 5.76 -28.46
N GLY A 96 117.23 5.24 -27.51
CA GLY A 96 116.68 4.45 -26.38
C GLY A 96 115.88 5.28 -25.38
N MET A 97 116.21 6.57 -25.22
CA MET A 97 115.41 7.50 -24.41
C MET A 97 114.10 7.87 -25.11
N GLU A 98 114.11 8.01 -26.43
CA GLU A 98 112.90 8.27 -27.22
C GLU A 98 111.95 7.06 -27.26
N GLU A 99 112.46 5.83 -27.35
CA GLU A 99 111.63 4.62 -27.22
C GLU A 99 111.04 4.47 -25.81
N LEU A 100 111.82 4.76 -24.76
CA LEU A 100 111.34 4.74 -23.38
C LEU A 100 110.29 5.83 -23.13
N LEU A 101 110.47 7.02 -23.69
CA LEU A 101 109.47 8.09 -23.67
C LEU A 101 108.20 7.68 -24.42
N LYS A 102 108.31 7.05 -25.60
CA LYS A 102 107.15 6.50 -26.34
C LYS A 102 106.44 5.37 -25.58
N ALA A 103 107.16 4.57 -24.80
CA ALA A 103 106.57 3.54 -23.94
C ALA A 103 105.88 4.15 -22.72
N LEU A 104 106.49 5.18 -22.11
CA LEU A 104 105.92 5.96 -21.02
C LEU A 104 104.66 6.70 -21.46
N ASP A 105 104.66 7.33 -22.63
CA ASP A 105 103.50 8.02 -23.21
C ASP A 105 102.36 7.03 -23.51
N ARG A 106 102.69 5.83 -24.02
CA ARG A 106 101.71 4.75 -24.21
C ARG A 106 101.11 4.29 -22.88
N SER A 107 101.95 4.08 -21.86
CA SER A 107 101.50 3.68 -20.51
C SER A 107 100.66 4.77 -19.85
N ARG A 108 101.05 6.04 -20.00
CA ARG A 108 100.29 7.19 -19.51
C ARG A 108 98.94 7.32 -20.21
N LYS A 109 98.90 7.17 -21.53
CA LYS A 109 97.64 7.17 -22.28
C LYS A 109 96.71 6.04 -21.85
N GLN A 110 97.25 4.82 -21.65
CA GLN A 110 96.47 3.70 -21.11
C GLN A 110 95.95 3.98 -19.70
N TYR A 111 96.75 4.61 -18.85
CA TYR A 111 96.33 5.02 -17.51
C TYR A 111 95.21 6.08 -17.57
N ASP A 112 95.36 7.10 -18.43
CA ASP A 112 94.36 8.15 -18.62
C ASP A 112 93.05 7.59 -19.18
N ASP A 113 93.12 6.68 -20.16
CA ASP A 113 91.94 5.99 -20.72
C ASP A 113 91.23 5.15 -19.65
N MET A 114 91.99 4.41 -18.83
CA MET A 114 91.44 3.63 -17.72
C MET A 114 90.83 4.52 -16.64
N ARG A 115 91.47 5.64 -16.31
CA ARG A 115 90.98 6.63 -15.36
C ARG A 115 89.67 7.26 -15.85
N HIS A 116 89.58 7.62 -17.13
CA HIS A 116 88.34 8.11 -17.73
C HIS A 116 87.24 7.07 -17.71
N ARG A 117 87.54 5.80 -17.99
CA ARG A 117 86.55 4.72 -17.94
C ARG A 117 86.01 4.49 -16.52
N VAL A 118 86.88 4.51 -15.51
CA VAL A 118 86.47 4.41 -14.10
C VAL A 118 85.64 5.63 -13.70
N GLN A 119 86.01 6.83 -14.12
CA GLN A 119 85.25 8.04 -13.85
C GLN A 119 83.85 8.01 -14.50
N ALA A 120 83.74 7.50 -15.74
CA ALA A 120 82.45 7.34 -16.41
C ALA A 120 81.56 6.30 -15.72
N GLN A 121 82.13 5.17 -15.30
CA GLN A 121 81.38 4.12 -14.59
C GLN A 121 80.93 4.56 -13.20
N THR A 122 81.76 5.33 -12.49
CA THR A 122 81.38 5.89 -11.18
C THR A 122 80.29 6.94 -11.29
N ALA A 123 80.33 7.80 -12.32
CA ALA A 123 79.23 8.73 -12.59
C ALA A 123 77.91 7.99 -12.87
N LEU A 124 77.94 6.98 -13.75
CA LEU A 124 76.76 6.16 -14.05
C LEU A 124 76.21 5.43 -12.83
N TYR A 125 77.11 4.95 -11.94
CA TYR A 125 76.70 4.28 -10.72
C TYR A 125 76.00 5.24 -9.74
N GLU A 126 76.49 6.48 -9.61
CA GLU A 126 75.81 7.49 -8.79
C GLU A 126 74.45 7.89 -9.40
N ASP A 127 74.36 8.05 -10.73
CA ASP A 127 73.09 8.32 -11.41
C ASP A 127 72.07 7.19 -11.16
N LEU A 128 72.49 5.93 -11.29
CA LEU A 128 71.61 4.78 -11.06
C LEU A 128 71.23 4.62 -9.58
N LYS A 129 72.12 4.99 -8.66
CA LYS A 129 71.85 5.00 -7.23
C LYS A 129 70.90 6.13 -6.84
N ASP A 130 70.94 7.26 -7.53
CA ASP A 130 69.97 8.34 -7.39
C ASP A 130 68.60 7.90 -7.93
N GLU A 131 68.54 7.29 -9.12
CA GLU A 131 67.30 6.73 -9.66
C GLU A 131 66.71 5.64 -8.75
N PHE A 132 67.55 4.77 -8.19
CA PHE A 132 67.11 3.77 -7.23
C PHE A 132 66.57 4.41 -5.94
N ARG A 133 67.20 5.48 -5.44
CA ARG A 133 66.68 6.25 -4.30
C ARG A 133 65.34 6.90 -4.62
N ASP A 134 65.18 7.46 -5.82
CA ASP A 134 63.92 8.06 -6.26
C ASP A 134 62.81 7.00 -6.36
N LEU A 135 63.11 5.83 -6.92
CA LEU A 135 62.18 4.71 -6.96
C LEU A 135 61.85 4.14 -5.57
N GLU A 136 62.82 4.09 -4.65
CA GLU A 136 62.56 3.73 -3.27
C GLU A 136 61.66 4.75 -2.56
N LEU A 137 61.85 6.05 -2.81
CA LEU A 137 61.00 7.10 -2.27
C LEU A 137 59.59 7.05 -2.86
N ASP A 138 59.46 6.73 -4.14
CA ASP A 138 58.18 6.52 -4.81
C ASP A 138 57.46 5.25 -4.35
N SER A 139 58.20 4.18 -4.05
CA SER A 139 57.67 2.95 -3.45
C SER A 139 57.26 3.16 -1.98
N LYS A 140 57.97 4.04 -1.26
CA LYS A 140 57.63 4.48 0.10
C LYS A 140 56.54 5.56 0.14
N LYS A 141 55.99 6.01 -1.00
CA LYS A 141 54.76 6.82 -0.98
C LYS A 141 53.72 6.02 -0.20
N PRO A 142 53.19 6.58 0.90
CA PRO A 142 52.24 5.86 1.75
C PRO A 142 51.13 5.29 0.86
N SER A 143 50.82 4.01 1.06
CA SER A 143 49.71 3.30 0.41
C SER A 143 48.56 4.28 0.19
N ILE A 144 48.10 4.39 -1.06
CA ILE A 144 47.01 5.27 -1.49
C ILE A 144 45.78 5.20 -0.56
N GLU A 145 45.64 4.09 0.17
CA GLU A 145 44.64 3.81 1.20
C GLU A 145 44.58 4.83 2.36
N ASP A 146 45.68 5.50 2.71
CA ASP A 146 45.74 6.40 3.87
C ASP A 146 45.74 7.90 3.55
N THR A 147 45.64 8.23 2.25
CA THR A 147 45.51 9.60 1.75
C THR A 147 44.27 10.27 2.37
N PRO A 148 44.33 11.54 2.83
CA PRO A 148 43.17 12.23 3.41
C PRO A 148 41.94 12.24 2.49
N GLU A 149 42.13 12.16 1.17
CA GLU A 149 41.07 12.02 0.17
C GLU A 149 40.33 10.68 0.28
N VAL A 150 41.05 9.56 0.44
CA VAL A 150 40.43 8.23 0.61
C VAL A 150 39.66 8.14 1.91
N LYS A 151 40.16 8.76 2.99
CA LYS A 151 39.42 8.89 4.26
C LYS A 151 38.11 9.67 4.08
N LYS A 152 38.12 10.77 3.31
CA LYS A 152 36.91 11.53 2.98
C LYS A 152 35.92 10.69 2.18
N ILE A 153 36.40 9.94 1.18
CA ILE A 153 35.57 9.03 0.37
C ILE A 153 34.86 8.01 1.29
N ARG A 154 35.60 7.32 2.15
CA ARG A 154 35.03 6.35 3.11
C ARG A 154 33.99 6.97 4.04
N ILE A 155 34.23 8.19 4.53
CA ILE A 155 33.25 8.92 5.36
C ILE A 155 31.98 9.23 4.56
N PHE A 156 32.11 9.66 3.31
CA PHE A 156 30.95 9.94 2.46
C PHE A 156 30.18 8.67 2.10
N GLU A 157 30.86 7.56 1.83
CA GLU A 157 30.24 6.25 1.62
C GLU A 157 29.45 5.81 2.86
N CYS A 158 30.07 5.82 4.05
CA CYS A 158 29.37 5.51 5.29
C CYS A 158 28.17 6.45 5.56
N ARG A 159 28.26 7.72 5.14
CA ARG A 159 27.15 8.67 5.28
C ARG A 159 26.03 8.38 4.28
N LEU A 160 26.37 7.96 3.07
CA LEU A 160 25.42 7.53 2.05
C LEU A 160 24.69 6.27 2.47
N ASP A 161 25.41 5.25 2.96
CA ASP A 161 24.82 4.01 3.47
C ASP A 161 23.84 4.30 4.61
N LYS A 162 24.23 5.15 5.56
CA LYS A 162 23.32 5.61 6.63
C LYS A 162 22.09 6.33 6.10
N ALA A 163 22.24 7.18 5.08
CA ALA A 163 21.11 7.87 4.46
C ALA A 163 20.18 6.88 3.73
N MET A 164 20.75 5.87 3.06
CA MET A 164 20.02 4.84 2.35
C MET A 164 19.26 3.92 3.32
N MET A 165 19.88 3.49 4.42
CA MET A 165 19.22 2.76 5.50
C MET A 165 18.04 3.57 6.08
N LYS A 166 18.24 4.86 6.36
CA LYS A 166 17.17 5.74 6.86
C LYS A 166 16.04 5.93 5.84
N TYR A 167 16.36 6.06 4.56
CA TYR A 167 15.38 6.17 3.49
C TYR A 167 14.53 4.90 3.38
N ASN A 168 15.17 3.73 3.37
CA ASN A 168 14.47 2.45 3.30
C ASN A 168 13.57 2.22 4.52
N GLU A 169 14.05 2.59 5.72
CA GLU A 169 13.24 2.52 6.94
C GLU A 169 12.04 3.48 6.88
N ALA A 170 12.26 4.74 6.50
CA ALA A 170 11.17 5.69 6.31
C ALA A 170 10.17 5.20 5.26
N GLN A 171 10.63 4.57 4.18
CA GLN A 171 9.78 4.01 3.14
C GLN A 171 8.97 2.81 3.66
N ASN A 172 9.57 1.95 4.48
CA ASN A 172 8.89 0.84 5.14
C ASN A 172 7.78 1.36 6.08
N ILE A 173 8.10 2.32 6.94
CA ILE A 173 7.14 3.00 7.81
C ILE A 173 6.01 3.66 7.00
N CYS A 174 6.33 4.31 5.88
CA CYS A 174 5.31 4.89 5.00
C CYS A 174 4.38 3.83 4.39
N ARG A 175 4.91 2.64 4.05
CA ARG A 175 4.11 1.53 3.51
C ARG A 175 3.15 0.99 4.58
N THR A 176 3.61 0.78 5.82
CA THR A 176 2.77 0.30 6.92
C THR A 176 1.67 1.30 7.25
N TYR A 177 1.99 2.59 7.38
CA TYR A 177 0.95 3.62 7.60
C TYR A 177 -0.04 3.71 6.44
N ARG A 178 0.43 3.58 5.19
CA ARG A 178 -0.47 3.55 4.03
C ARG A 178 -1.44 2.36 4.09
N GLN A 179 -0.96 1.20 4.52
CA GLN A 179 -1.80 0.02 4.70
C GLN A 179 -2.80 0.20 5.85
N ILE A 180 -2.37 0.73 6.99
CA ILE A 180 -3.26 1.05 8.12
C ILE A 180 -4.36 2.01 7.67
N VAL A 181 -4.01 3.11 6.97
CA VAL A 181 -4.99 4.07 6.46
C VAL A 181 -5.94 3.43 5.46
N LYS A 182 -5.46 2.54 4.59
CA LYS A 182 -6.32 1.81 3.65
C LYS A 182 -7.35 0.96 4.39
N ARG A 183 -6.90 0.18 5.39
CA ARG A 183 -7.77 -0.65 6.22
C ARG A 183 -8.78 0.19 7.00
N LEU A 184 -8.37 1.29 7.61
CA LEU A 184 -9.28 2.18 8.34
C LEU A 184 -10.35 2.80 7.42
N LYS A 185 -10.02 3.09 6.16
CA LYS A 185 -11.00 3.56 5.18
C LYS A 185 -11.99 2.45 4.78
N GLU A 186 -11.52 1.23 4.61
CA GLU A 186 -12.36 0.06 4.34
C GLU A 186 -13.29 -0.22 5.53
N GLU A 187 -12.77 -0.21 6.76
CA GLU A 187 -13.55 -0.36 8.00
C GLU A 187 -14.59 0.76 8.15
N ARG A 188 -14.23 2.02 7.85
CA ARG A 188 -15.21 3.13 7.84
C ARG A 188 -16.36 2.87 6.87
N ILE A 189 -16.08 2.44 5.64
CA ILE A 189 -17.13 2.15 4.65
C ILE A 189 -17.99 0.96 5.10
N ALA A 190 -17.38 -0.04 5.73
CA ALA A 190 -18.11 -1.17 6.30
C ALA A 190 -19.05 -0.74 7.44
N PHE A 191 -18.60 0.13 8.35
CA PHE A 191 -19.44 0.69 9.40
C PHE A 191 -20.57 1.56 8.85
N ASP A 192 -20.30 2.42 7.86
CA ASP A 192 -21.34 3.22 7.19
C ASP A 192 -22.44 2.29 6.60
N THR A 193 -22.03 1.17 5.98
CA THR A 193 -22.97 0.18 5.43
C THR A 193 -23.79 -0.52 6.51
N GLN A 194 -23.15 -0.90 7.63
CA GLN A 194 -23.84 -1.53 8.77
C GLN A 194 -24.84 -0.57 9.42
N ILE A 195 -24.45 0.69 9.61
CA ILE A 195 -25.33 1.73 10.16
C ILE A 195 -26.53 1.92 9.24
N SER A 196 -26.33 2.08 7.93
CA SER A 196 -27.44 2.21 6.98
C SER A 196 -28.36 0.97 6.94
N ALA A 197 -27.83 -0.24 7.19
CA ALA A 197 -28.65 -1.44 7.31
C ALA A 197 -29.50 -1.42 8.59
N ILE A 198 -28.93 -1.00 9.72
CA ILE A 198 -29.63 -0.85 11.00
C ILE A 198 -30.70 0.24 10.88
N GLU A 199 -30.39 1.40 10.30
CA GLU A 199 -31.34 2.50 10.08
C GLU A 199 -32.54 2.04 9.24
N LYS A 200 -32.32 1.28 8.17
CA LYS A 200 -33.40 0.68 7.38
C LYS A 200 -34.23 -0.32 8.18
N SER A 201 -33.58 -1.14 9.01
CA SER A 201 -34.28 -2.08 9.87
C SER A 201 -35.11 -1.37 10.94
N MET A 202 -34.63 -0.24 11.48
CA MET A 202 -35.39 0.57 12.44
C MET A 202 -36.59 1.21 11.76
N ALA A 203 -36.41 1.85 10.60
CA ALA A 203 -37.51 2.44 9.85
C ALA A 203 -38.61 1.43 9.48
N CYS A 204 -38.22 0.21 9.10
CA CYS A 204 -39.18 -0.89 8.85
C CYS A 204 -39.96 -1.25 10.13
N ARG A 205 -39.27 -1.36 11.27
CA ARG A 205 -39.92 -1.67 12.56
C ARG A 205 -40.81 -0.54 13.07
N ASP A 206 -40.44 0.70 12.81
CA ASP A 206 -41.26 1.87 13.14
C ASP A 206 -42.55 1.85 12.32
N GLN A 207 -42.46 1.53 11.01
CA GLN A 207 -43.63 1.33 10.17
C GLN A 207 -44.51 0.16 10.68
N ASP A 208 -43.92 -1.00 10.99
CA ASP A 208 -44.68 -2.13 11.56
C ASP A 208 -45.38 -1.73 12.87
N HIS A 209 -44.74 -0.89 13.69
CA HIS A 209 -45.32 -0.39 14.93
C HIS A 209 -46.50 0.55 14.67
N GLU A 210 -46.37 1.48 13.72
CA GLU A 210 -47.47 2.37 13.29
C GLU A 210 -48.68 1.57 12.78
N GLU A 211 -48.44 0.56 11.94
CA GLU A 211 -49.48 -0.35 11.45
C GLU A 211 -50.17 -1.09 12.60
N LEU A 212 -49.41 -1.61 13.58
CA LEU A 212 -49.97 -2.27 14.76
C LEU A 212 -50.80 -1.32 15.63
N VAL A 213 -50.40 -0.05 15.76
CA VAL A 213 -51.18 0.96 16.49
C VAL A 213 -52.51 1.24 15.80
N LEU A 214 -52.52 1.35 14.47
CA LEU A 214 -53.76 1.51 13.70
C LEU A 214 -54.68 0.29 13.87
N LEU A 215 -54.14 -0.92 13.71
CA LEU A 215 -54.90 -2.16 13.93
C LEU A 215 -55.45 -2.27 15.35
N HIS A 216 -54.68 -1.83 16.36
CA HIS A 216 -55.14 -1.78 17.74
C HIS A 216 -56.31 -0.81 17.90
N SER A 217 -56.20 0.40 17.33
CA SER A 217 -57.28 1.39 17.33
C SER A 217 -58.56 0.82 16.70
N ASP A 218 -58.47 0.22 15.51
CA ASP A 218 -59.61 -0.40 14.83
C ASP A 218 -60.23 -1.54 15.65
N ALA A 219 -59.39 -2.40 16.27
CA ALA A 219 -59.85 -3.45 17.16
C ALA A 219 -60.56 -2.89 18.40
N THR A 220 -60.06 -1.79 18.98
CA THR A 220 -60.72 -1.13 20.12
C THR A 220 -62.05 -0.49 19.72
N GLN A 221 -62.14 0.11 18.54
CA GLN A 221 -63.39 0.67 18.02
C GLN A 221 -64.41 -0.42 17.75
N SER A 222 -64.00 -1.53 17.14
CA SER A 222 -64.88 -2.70 16.90
C SER A 222 -65.38 -3.30 18.23
N LYS A 223 -64.48 -3.45 19.21
CA LYS A 223 -64.85 -3.85 20.57
C LYS A 223 -65.88 -2.88 21.16
N GLU A 224 -65.63 -1.58 21.16
CA GLU A 224 -66.54 -0.56 21.69
C GLU A 224 -67.90 -0.61 20.99
N HIS A 225 -67.92 -0.75 19.67
CA HIS A 225 -69.16 -0.91 18.88
C HIS A 225 -69.97 -2.13 19.34
N THR A 226 -69.33 -3.30 19.47
CA THR A 226 -70.02 -4.51 19.94
C THR A 226 -70.53 -4.39 21.38
N PHE A 227 -69.79 -3.72 22.27
CA PHE A 227 -70.26 -3.43 23.63
C PHE A 227 -71.48 -2.50 23.63
N GLN A 228 -71.47 -1.46 22.80
CA GLN A 228 -72.61 -0.54 22.64
C GLN A 228 -73.85 -1.26 22.08
N GLU A 229 -73.68 -2.14 21.10
CA GLU A 229 -74.78 -2.96 20.57
C GLU A 229 -75.34 -3.92 21.62
N LEU A 230 -74.46 -4.58 22.37
CA LEU A 230 -74.84 -5.48 23.46
C LEU A 230 -75.60 -4.74 24.55
N GLU A 231 -75.17 -3.53 24.91
CA GLU A 231 -75.88 -2.69 25.88
C GLU A 231 -77.26 -2.25 25.37
N LYS A 232 -77.37 -1.83 24.10
CA LYS A 232 -78.66 -1.53 23.46
C LYS A 232 -79.59 -2.75 23.48
N LEU A 233 -79.08 -3.95 23.21
CA LEU A 233 -79.87 -5.19 23.25
C LEU A 233 -80.30 -5.56 24.67
N LYS A 234 -79.44 -5.37 25.68
CA LYS A 234 -79.81 -5.55 27.09
C LYS A 234 -80.94 -4.62 27.50
N VAL A 235 -80.83 -3.33 27.21
CA VAL A 235 -81.88 -2.35 27.52
C VAL A 235 -83.20 -2.72 26.84
N LYS A 236 -83.16 -3.08 25.54
CA LYS A 236 -84.34 -3.55 24.81
C LYS A 236 -84.96 -4.80 25.44
N TYR A 237 -84.14 -5.76 25.86
CA TYR A 237 -84.61 -6.98 26.52
C TYR A 237 -85.26 -6.67 27.88
N GLU A 238 -84.68 -5.77 28.68
CA GLU A 238 -85.25 -5.33 29.95
C GLU A 238 -86.57 -4.57 29.76
N GLU A 239 -86.67 -3.72 28.74
CA GLU A 239 -87.92 -3.05 28.37
C GLU A 239 -88.99 -4.04 27.92
N GLU A 240 -88.65 -5.01 27.07
CA GLU A 240 -89.58 -6.04 26.63
C GLU A 240 -90.06 -6.91 27.79
N LYS A 241 -89.15 -7.29 28.70
CA LYS A 241 -89.51 -7.98 29.95
C LYS A 241 -90.45 -7.12 30.80
N ARG A 242 -90.16 -5.84 30.97
CA ARG A 242 -91.02 -4.89 31.71
C ARG A 242 -92.40 -4.75 31.06
N ASN A 243 -92.46 -4.69 29.73
CA ASN A 243 -93.72 -4.63 28.97
C ASN A 243 -94.52 -5.92 29.16
N ARG A 244 -93.89 -7.10 29.04
CA ARG A 244 -94.55 -8.39 29.33
C ARG A 244 -95.08 -8.45 30.76
N ASP A 245 -94.30 -7.99 31.74
CA ASP A 245 -94.74 -7.94 33.14
C ASP A 245 -95.93 -6.98 33.33
N GLN A 246 -95.94 -5.83 32.63
CA GLN A 246 -97.07 -4.90 32.63
C GLN A 246 -98.31 -5.50 31.96
N GLU A 247 -98.16 -6.18 30.82
CA GLU A 247 -99.25 -6.88 30.13
C GLU A 247 -99.83 -8.00 30.99
N LEU A 248 -98.97 -8.80 31.66
CA LEU A 248 -99.41 -9.85 32.58
C LEU A 248 -100.17 -9.26 33.77
N LYS A 249 -99.67 -8.17 34.37
CA LYS A 249 -100.39 -7.44 35.42
C LYS A 249 -101.72 -6.89 34.90
N GLY A 250 -101.77 -6.36 33.69
CA GLY A 250 -102.99 -5.89 33.03
C GLY A 250 -104.01 -7.02 32.85
N LYS A 251 -103.60 -8.17 32.32
CA LYS A 251 -104.45 -9.36 32.17
C LYS A 251 -104.92 -9.91 33.52
N GLN A 252 -104.06 -9.95 34.53
CA GLN A 252 -104.43 -10.32 35.89
C GLN A 252 -105.47 -9.37 36.48
N HIS A 253 -105.32 -8.06 36.25
CA HIS A 253 -106.29 -7.06 36.69
C HIS A 253 -107.65 -7.25 36.01
N ILE A 254 -107.66 -7.48 34.69
CA ILE A 254 -108.89 -7.79 33.93
C ILE A 254 -109.56 -9.06 34.46
N LEU A 255 -108.80 -10.14 34.68
CA LEU A 255 -109.32 -11.39 35.25
C LEU A 255 -109.89 -11.18 36.66
N LYS A 256 -109.22 -10.39 37.50
CA LYS A 256 -109.71 -10.05 38.83
C LYS A 256 -111.01 -9.27 38.77
N LEU A 257 -111.13 -8.30 37.85
CA LEU A 257 -112.35 -7.54 37.63
C LEU A 257 -113.48 -8.43 37.09
N HIS A 258 -113.16 -9.34 36.15
CA HIS A 258 -114.12 -10.31 35.64
C HIS A 258 -114.61 -11.26 36.74
N LEU A 259 -113.73 -11.71 37.65
CA LEU A 259 -114.10 -12.55 38.78
C LEU A 259 -115.06 -11.82 39.74
N VAL A 260 -114.80 -10.55 40.07
CA VAL A 260 -115.70 -9.72 40.89
C VAL A 260 -117.05 -9.50 40.18
N ASN A 261 -117.02 -9.21 38.88
CA ASN A 261 -118.24 -9.06 38.08
C ASN A 261 -119.00 -10.40 37.92
N SER A 262 -118.31 -11.55 37.93
CA SER A 262 -118.92 -12.87 37.93
C SER A 262 -119.54 -13.21 39.28
N THR A 263 -118.94 -12.82 40.41
CA THR A 263 -119.59 -12.94 41.72
C THR A 263 -120.81 -12.03 41.85
N ASP A 264 -120.80 -10.86 41.20
CA ASP A 264 -121.98 -9.99 41.09
C ASP A 264 -123.05 -10.62 40.18
N LYS A 265 -122.65 -11.30 39.09
CA LYS A 265 -123.58 -12.05 38.21
C LYS A 265 -124.11 -13.35 38.83
N GLU A 266 -123.40 -14.00 39.76
CA GLU A 266 -123.93 -15.13 40.53
C GLU A 266 -125.00 -14.69 41.54
N LEU A 267 -125.04 -13.40 41.92
CA LEU A 267 -126.16 -12.83 42.67
C LEU A 267 -127.37 -12.45 41.77
N ASP A 268 -127.17 -12.27 40.46
CA ASP A 268 -128.25 -11.99 39.49
C ASP A 268 -128.69 -13.22 38.64
N GLY A 269 -127.92 -14.29 38.63
CA GLY A 269 -128.14 -15.50 37.81
C GLY A 269 -129.30 -16.40 38.25
N PHE A 270 -130.02 -16.06 39.32
CA PHE A 270 -131.22 -16.77 39.79
C PHE A 270 -132.55 -16.25 39.21
N ARG A 271 -132.51 -15.32 38.24
CA ARG A 271 -133.74 -14.71 37.66
C ARG A 271 -134.01 -14.97 36.18
N GLU A 272 -133.15 -15.67 35.44
CA GLU A 272 -133.38 -15.91 34.01
C GLU A 272 -133.34 -17.40 33.65
N PHE A 273 -134.23 -18.15 34.31
CA PHE A 273 -134.77 -19.40 33.78
C PHE A 273 -135.95 -19.05 32.87
N LYS A 274 -135.99 -19.63 31.66
CA LYS A 274 -137.18 -19.83 30.81
C LYS A 274 -137.56 -18.71 29.83
N LEU A 275 -136.86 -18.63 28.70
CA LEU A 275 -137.52 -18.43 27.41
C LEU A 275 -136.63 -18.92 26.25
N GLU A 276 -137.27 -19.59 25.30
CA GLU A 276 -136.80 -19.88 23.94
C GLU A 276 -135.80 -21.04 23.73
N SER A 277 -136.43 -22.21 23.80
CA SER A 277 -136.19 -23.35 22.92
C SER A 277 -136.55 -23.03 21.46
N SER A 278 -135.86 -23.74 20.55
CA SER A 278 -136.23 -24.08 19.17
C SER A 278 -135.74 -23.15 18.06
N LEU A 279 -134.75 -23.60 17.28
CA LEU A 279 -134.96 -24.15 15.93
C LEU A 279 -133.61 -24.55 15.28
N GLU A 280 -133.58 -25.79 14.78
CA GLU A 280 -132.87 -26.35 13.60
C GLU A 280 -131.58 -25.66 13.09
N GLY A 281 -130.50 -26.33 12.71
CA GLY A 281 -130.28 -27.72 12.31
C GLY A 281 -129.13 -27.76 11.27
N VAL A 282 -128.51 -28.93 11.14
CA VAL A 282 -127.83 -29.46 9.94
C VAL A 282 -126.45 -28.89 9.53
N ASP A 283 -125.41 -29.64 9.90
CA ASP A 283 -124.50 -30.45 9.06
C ASP A 283 -123.77 -29.91 7.80
N ASN A 284 -122.57 -30.49 7.61
CA ASN A 284 -121.74 -30.65 6.40
C ASN A 284 -120.58 -29.66 6.05
N ASP A 285 -119.36 -30.18 6.22
CA ASP A 285 -118.39 -30.58 5.20
C ASP A 285 -117.95 -29.64 4.03
N ILE A 286 -116.66 -29.24 4.10
CA ILE A 286 -115.55 -29.28 3.10
C ILE A 286 -115.79 -28.76 1.62
N PRO A 287 -114.82 -28.78 0.66
CA PRO A 287 -114.08 -27.62 0.12
C PRO A 287 -114.23 -27.36 -1.42
N SER A 288 -113.38 -26.45 -1.94
CA SER A 288 -112.70 -26.50 -3.26
C SER A 288 -113.30 -25.86 -4.53
N GLU A 289 -112.41 -25.09 -5.17
CA GLU A 289 -112.06 -25.01 -6.61
C GLU A 289 -113.02 -24.50 -7.72
N LYS A 290 -112.43 -23.57 -8.51
CA LYS A 290 -112.33 -23.47 -10.00
C LYS A 290 -113.51 -22.99 -10.87
N ASN A 291 -113.14 -21.98 -11.68
CA ASN A 291 -113.34 -21.78 -13.13
C ASN A 291 -114.62 -22.26 -13.84
N SER A 292 -115.24 -21.34 -14.60
CA SER A 292 -115.67 -21.48 -16.02
C SER A 292 -116.60 -20.31 -16.37
N VAL A 293 -116.21 -19.37 -17.25
CA VAL A 293 -116.59 -19.29 -18.68
C VAL A 293 -118.10 -19.37 -18.96
N HIS A 294 -118.67 -18.23 -19.39
CA HIS A 294 -119.83 -18.03 -20.27
C HIS A 294 -119.95 -16.50 -20.50
N GLU A 295 -120.36 -15.87 -21.61
CA GLU A 295 -120.61 -16.20 -23.01
C GLU A 295 -121.14 -14.91 -23.71
N GLN A 296 -120.87 -14.77 -25.02
CA GLN A 296 -121.56 -13.92 -26.04
C GLN A 296 -121.46 -12.37 -25.89
N ILE A 297 -121.29 -11.56 -26.94
CA ILE A 297 -122.15 -11.39 -28.14
C ILE A 297 -121.32 -10.79 -29.31
N SER A 298 -121.55 -11.29 -30.54
CA SER A 298 -121.20 -10.72 -31.86
C SER A 298 -122.42 -9.92 -32.40
N PRO A 299 -122.36 -8.86 -33.25
CA PRO A 299 -121.96 -9.01 -34.67
C PRO A 299 -121.30 -7.81 -35.40
N GLU A 300 -120.75 -8.16 -36.57
CA GLU A 300 -120.31 -7.47 -37.80
C GLU A 300 -121.06 -6.14 -38.15
N VAL A 301 -120.60 -5.15 -38.95
CA VAL A 301 -119.97 -5.11 -40.31
C VAL A 301 -119.41 -3.63 -40.56
N PRO A 302 -118.99 -3.15 -41.76
CA PRO A 302 -117.61 -2.94 -42.26
C PRO A 302 -117.17 -1.47 -42.54
N ASN A 303 -115.91 -1.34 -43.02
CA ASN A 303 -115.34 -0.27 -43.86
C ASN A 303 -114.91 1.07 -43.22
N CYS A 304 -113.59 1.30 -43.14
CA CYS A 304 -112.92 2.34 -43.96
C CYS A 304 -111.39 2.22 -43.88
N VAL A 305 -110.79 1.84 -45.01
CA VAL A 305 -109.37 2.01 -45.32
C VAL A 305 -109.14 3.51 -45.49
N ASN A 306 -108.57 4.20 -44.49
CA ASN A 306 -107.77 5.45 -44.64
C ASN A 306 -107.33 6.15 -43.33
N ALA A 307 -107.22 5.46 -42.19
CA ALA A 307 -106.55 5.98 -40.98
C ALA A 307 -105.53 4.99 -40.36
N HIS A 308 -105.17 3.94 -41.10
CA HIS A 308 -104.47 2.77 -40.59
C HIS A 308 -103.00 3.01 -40.21
N TRP A 309 -102.35 4.05 -40.73
CA TRP A 309 -100.94 4.32 -40.42
C TRP A 309 -100.72 5.01 -39.06
N GLY A 310 -101.66 5.85 -38.62
CA GLY A 310 -101.54 6.56 -37.34
C GLY A 310 -101.97 5.72 -36.14
N GLN A 311 -103.05 4.94 -36.29
CA GLN A 311 -103.57 4.10 -35.20
C GLN A 311 -102.70 2.87 -34.95
N ASN A 312 -102.22 2.19 -36.00
CA ASN A 312 -101.35 1.03 -35.79
C ASN A 312 -99.99 1.41 -35.21
N SER A 313 -99.42 2.54 -35.63
CA SER A 313 -98.16 3.02 -35.05
C SER A 313 -98.34 3.40 -33.58
N ALA A 314 -99.42 4.10 -33.21
CA ALA A 314 -99.72 4.39 -31.81
C ALA A 314 -99.96 3.11 -30.99
N GLN A 315 -100.59 2.10 -31.59
CA GLN A 315 -100.88 0.82 -30.94
C GLN A 315 -99.63 -0.07 -30.82
N GLU A 316 -98.69 0.02 -31.77
CA GLU A 316 -97.34 -0.56 -31.70
C GLU A 316 -96.49 0.11 -30.61
N PHE A 317 -96.55 1.43 -30.48
CA PHE A 317 -95.88 2.14 -29.38
C PHE A 317 -96.46 1.75 -28.01
N LEU A 318 -97.79 1.65 -27.90
CA LEU A 318 -98.44 1.25 -26.66
C LEU A 318 -98.21 -0.23 -26.33
N SER A 319 -98.11 -1.12 -27.32
CA SER A 319 -97.77 -2.52 -27.09
C SER A 319 -96.30 -2.70 -26.70
N ALA A 320 -95.38 -1.98 -27.37
CA ALA A 320 -93.96 -1.96 -27.02
C ALA A 320 -93.72 -1.35 -25.63
N PHE A 321 -94.45 -0.28 -25.28
CA PHE A 321 -94.39 0.32 -23.96
C PHE A 321 -94.94 -0.62 -22.88
N ARG A 322 -96.05 -1.32 -23.15
CA ARG A 322 -96.61 -2.31 -22.22
C ARG A 322 -95.67 -3.51 -22.04
N ALA A 323 -95.04 -3.98 -23.11
CA ALA A 323 -94.00 -5.02 -23.05
C ALA A 323 -92.78 -4.55 -22.24
N MET A 324 -92.37 -3.29 -22.39
CA MET A 324 -91.29 -2.69 -21.60
C MET A 324 -91.65 -2.63 -20.11
N MET A 325 -92.85 -2.16 -19.78
CA MET A 325 -93.39 -2.13 -18.42
C MET A 325 -93.45 -3.53 -17.79
N GLU A 326 -93.82 -4.54 -18.58
CA GLU A 326 -93.87 -5.93 -18.16
C GLU A 326 -92.46 -6.52 -17.93
N THR A 327 -91.47 -6.18 -18.78
CA THR A 327 -90.07 -6.57 -18.56
C THR A 327 -89.41 -5.88 -17.37
N ILE A 328 -89.83 -4.65 -17.04
CA ILE A 328 -89.37 -3.91 -15.85
C ILE A 328 -90.09 -4.41 -14.58
N GLY A 329 -91.26 -5.06 -14.74
CA GLY A 329 -92.07 -5.54 -13.62
C GLY A 329 -92.67 -4.40 -12.80
N SER A 330 -93.07 -3.32 -13.46
CA SER A 330 -93.67 -2.13 -12.84
C SER A 330 -95.14 -1.98 -13.26
N ASN A 331 -96.02 -1.74 -12.29
CA ASN A 331 -97.46 -1.62 -12.53
C ASN A 331 -97.90 -0.18 -12.84
N ASN A 332 -97.05 0.81 -12.51
CA ASN A 332 -97.31 2.24 -12.70
C ASN A 332 -96.18 2.90 -13.50
N VAL A 333 -96.54 3.86 -14.38
CA VAL A 333 -95.57 4.56 -15.24
C VAL A 333 -94.50 5.28 -14.43
N ASP A 334 -94.87 5.92 -13.32
CA ASP A 334 -93.92 6.63 -12.46
C ASP A 334 -92.93 5.68 -11.77
N GLU A 335 -93.40 4.50 -11.34
CA GLU A 335 -92.53 3.44 -10.76
C GLU A 335 -91.56 2.88 -11.81
N ALA A 336 -92.00 2.78 -13.07
CA ALA A 336 -91.16 2.33 -14.18
C ALA A 336 -90.06 3.33 -14.52
N ILE A 337 -90.40 4.63 -14.51
CA ILE A 337 -89.43 5.71 -14.73
C ILE A 337 -88.40 5.72 -13.60
N GLU A 338 -88.83 5.61 -12.35
CA GLU A 338 -87.92 5.58 -11.19
C GLU A 338 -86.96 4.37 -11.27
N LYS A 339 -87.49 3.17 -11.55
CA LYS A 339 -86.66 1.96 -11.74
C LYS A 339 -85.70 2.08 -12.93
N LEU A 340 -86.12 2.69 -14.04
CA LEU A 340 -85.25 2.93 -15.19
C LEU A 340 -84.12 3.92 -14.87
N VAL A 341 -84.42 4.97 -14.12
CA VAL A 341 -83.42 5.96 -13.68
C VAL A 341 -82.42 5.33 -12.71
N ASP A 342 -82.88 4.50 -11.78
CA ASP A 342 -82.01 3.77 -10.86
C ASP A 342 -81.16 2.71 -11.58
N GLN A 343 -81.73 2.01 -12.57
CA GLN A 343 -81.00 1.10 -13.44
C GLN A 343 -79.97 1.84 -14.31
N GLU A 344 -80.28 3.03 -14.81
CA GLU A 344 -79.33 3.86 -15.54
C GLU A 344 -78.20 4.36 -14.62
N ALA A 345 -78.52 4.74 -13.38
CA ALA A 345 -77.54 5.15 -12.39
C ALA A 345 -76.60 3.99 -11.98
N THR A 346 -77.15 2.78 -11.79
CA THR A 346 -76.35 1.59 -11.52
C THR A 346 -75.50 1.19 -12.73
N MET A 347 -76.03 1.29 -13.96
CA MET A 347 -75.28 1.08 -15.19
C MET A 347 -74.13 2.09 -15.33
N LYS A 348 -74.35 3.37 -15.07
CA LYS A 348 -73.29 4.40 -15.07
C LYS A 348 -72.21 4.10 -14.03
N LYS A 349 -72.59 3.62 -12.84
CA LYS A 349 -71.63 3.22 -11.80
C LYS A 349 -70.82 2.00 -12.24
N LEU A 350 -71.45 1.00 -12.86
CA LEU A 350 -70.77 -0.17 -13.43
C LEU A 350 -69.82 0.21 -14.56
N LEU A 351 -70.21 1.12 -15.45
CA LEU A 351 -69.34 1.63 -16.51
C LEU A 351 -68.13 2.40 -15.96
N LYS A 352 -68.32 3.21 -14.91
CA LYS A 352 -67.20 3.86 -14.21
C LYS A 352 -66.27 2.84 -13.58
N LEU A 353 -66.80 1.84 -12.88
CA LEU A 353 -66.01 0.76 -12.29
C LEU A 353 -65.28 -0.07 -13.35
N LEU A 354 -65.89 -0.30 -14.50
CA LEU A 354 -65.26 -0.97 -15.64
C LEU A 354 -64.07 -0.14 -16.13
N HIS A 355 -64.27 1.16 -16.35
CA HIS A 355 -63.21 2.05 -16.82
C HIS A 355 -62.07 2.18 -15.79
N GLU A 356 -62.38 2.27 -14.50
CA GLU A 356 -61.38 2.27 -13.42
C GLU A 356 -60.60 0.95 -13.35
N ASN A 357 -61.28 -0.19 -13.52
CA ASN A 357 -60.62 -1.50 -13.59
C ASN A 357 -59.73 -1.62 -14.83
N GLU A 358 -60.19 -1.15 -15.99
CA GLU A 358 -59.43 -1.14 -17.24
C GLU A 358 -58.16 -0.28 -17.10
N HIS A 359 -58.29 0.92 -16.53
CA HIS A 359 -57.15 1.79 -16.21
C HIS A 359 -56.17 1.13 -15.22
N ARG A 360 -56.68 0.50 -14.16
CA ARG A 360 -55.86 -0.22 -13.18
C ARG A 360 -55.13 -1.40 -13.81
N LEU A 361 -55.78 -2.11 -14.72
CA LEU A 361 -55.19 -3.24 -15.44
C LEU A 361 -54.04 -2.78 -16.36
N LEU A 362 -54.22 -1.67 -17.10
CA LEU A 362 -53.16 -1.07 -17.90
C LEU A 362 -51.97 -0.61 -17.05
N THR A 363 -52.23 0.00 -15.89
CA THR A 363 -51.17 0.45 -14.97
C THR A 363 -50.38 -0.74 -14.41
N LEU A 364 -51.08 -1.81 -14.05
CA LEU A 364 -50.46 -3.05 -13.58
C LEU A 364 -49.65 -3.72 -14.70
N GLN A 365 -50.15 -3.74 -15.95
CA GLN A 365 -49.40 -4.25 -17.09
C GLN A 365 -48.09 -3.48 -17.31
N GLN A 366 -48.12 -2.15 -17.26
CA GLN A 366 -46.90 -1.32 -17.37
C GLN A 366 -45.91 -1.58 -16.22
N SER A 367 -46.40 -1.65 -14.98
CA SER A 367 -45.54 -1.98 -13.83
C SER A 367 -44.92 -3.39 -13.95
N ASN A 368 -45.63 -4.33 -14.59
CA ASN A 368 -45.14 -5.68 -14.80
C ASN A 368 -44.06 -5.70 -15.90
N THR A 369 -44.26 -4.98 -17.01
CA THR A 369 -43.23 -4.84 -18.06
C THR A 369 -41.95 -4.20 -17.53
N ASP A 370 -42.08 -3.16 -16.70
CA ASP A 370 -40.94 -2.50 -16.06
C ASP A 370 -40.20 -3.45 -15.11
N SER A 371 -40.95 -4.29 -14.38
CA SER A 371 -40.36 -5.29 -13.47
C SER A 371 -39.60 -6.37 -14.24
N GLU A 372 -40.15 -6.85 -15.35
CA GLU A 372 -39.49 -7.82 -16.24
C GLU A 372 -38.21 -7.25 -16.86
N GLU A 373 -38.21 -5.98 -17.26
CA GLU A 373 -37.01 -5.31 -17.78
C GLU A 373 -35.92 -5.19 -16.72
N ARG A 374 -36.29 -4.80 -15.48
CA ARG A 374 -35.35 -4.76 -14.35
C ARG A 374 -34.79 -6.13 -13.99
N ILE A 375 -35.54 -7.21 -14.20
CA ILE A 375 -35.06 -8.58 -14.01
C ILE A 375 -34.04 -8.92 -15.10
N ARG A 376 -34.36 -8.65 -16.38
CA ARG A 376 -33.42 -8.86 -17.50
C ARG A 376 -32.08 -8.13 -17.31
N ASP A 377 -32.12 -6.90 -16.84
CA ASP A 377 -30.90 -6.12 -16.56
C ASP A 377 -30.05 -6.74 -15.44
N LYS A 378 -30.69 -7.25 -14.38
CA LYS A 378 -30.00 -7.94 -13.28
C LYS A 378 -29.37 -9.26 -13.74
N GLU A 379 -30.02 -10.00 -14.62
CA GLU A 379 -29.49 -11.26 -15.16
C GLU A 379 -28.25 -11.04 -16.03
N LEU A 380 -28.25 -10.02 -16.88
CA LEU A 380 -27.08 -9.64 -17.68
C LEU A 380 -25.90 -9.24 -16.79
N ASN A 381 -26.16 -8.43 -15.76
CA ASN A 381 -25.14 -8.01 -14.80
C ASN A 381 -24.61 -9.19 -13.96
N HIS A 382 -25.46 -10.17 -13.65
CA HIS A 382 -25.04 -11.38 -12.95
C HIS A 382 -24.15 -12.29 -13.80
N LYS A 383 -24.44 -12.43 -15.10
CA LYS A 383 -23.57 -13.15 -16.05
C LYS A 383 -22.21 -12.46 -16.23
N ALA A 384 -22.19 -11.13 -16.31
CA ALA A 384 -20.94 -10.36 -16.37
C ALA A 384 -20.07 -10.58 -15.12
N ARG A 385 -20.66 -10.60 -13.92
CA ARG A 385 -19.94 -10.89 -12.68
C ARG A 385 -19.40 -12.32 -12.59
N ARG A 386 -20.11 -13.32 -13.12
CA ARG A 386 -19.61 -14.71 -13.14
C ARG A 386 -18.39 -14.87 -14.05
N ASN A 387 -18.35 -14.19 -15.20
CA ASN A 387 -17.20 -14.27 -16.10
C ASN A 387 -15.92 -13.67 -15.49
N VAL A 388 -16.02 -12.50 -14.83
CA VAL A 388 -14.88 -11.88 -14.13
C VAL A 388 -14.35 -12.75 -12.99
N ASN A 389 -15.24 -13.40 -12.24
CA ASN A 389 -14.84 -14.33 -11.19
C ASN A 389 -14.22 -15.63 -11.74
N GLY A 390 -14.66 -16.09 -12.92
CA GLY A 390 -14.08 -17.23 -13.62
C GLY A 390 -12.64 -16.97 -14.07
N GLU A 391 -12.37 -15.80 -14.63
CA GLU A 391 -11.02 -15.37 -15.04
C GLU A 391 -10.09 -15.19 -13.84
N HIS A 392 -10.58 -14.61 -12.73
CA HIS A 392 -9.80 -14.53 -11.49
C HIS A 392 -9.46 -15.92 -10.95
N ASN A 393 -10.42 -16.84 -10.88
CA ASN A 393 -10.16 -18.19 -10.36
C ASN A 393 -9.14 -18.98 -11.20
N GLN A 394 -9.06 -18.73 -12.51
CA GLN A 394 -8.06 -19.40 -13.38
C GLN A 394 -6.62 -18.96 -13.10
N ILE A 395 -6.41 -17.76 -12.55
CA ILE A 395 -5.07 -17.24 -12.21
C ILE A 395 -4.68 -17.57 -10.77
N TYR A 396 -5.64 -17.53 -9.84
CA TYR A 396 -5.38 -17.77 -8.41
C TYR A 396 -5.13 -19.24 -8.07
N THR A 397 -5.80 -20.17 -8.76
CA THR A 397 -5.62 -21.61 -8.50
C THR A 397 -4.21 -22.13 -8.80
N PRO A 398 -3.57 -21.85 -9.95
CA PRO A 398 -2.20 -22.31 -10.21
C PRO A 398 -1.16 -21.61 -9.32
N THR A 399 -1.39 -20.35 -8.93
CA THR A 399 -0.47 -19.62 -8.03
C THR A 399 -0.51 -20.17 -6.60
N LEU A 400 -1.69 -20.57 -6.10
CA LEU A 400 -1.82 -21.27 -4.83
C LEU A 400 -1.12 -22.65 -4.86
N ALA A 401 -1.29 -23.41 -5.95
CA ALA A 401 -0.61 -24.71 -6.10
C ALA A 401 0.92 -24.58 -6.14
N MET A 402 1.45 -23.52 -6.77
CA MET A 402 2.89 -23.22 -6.71
C MET A 402 3.35 -22.86 -5.30
N LEU A 403 2.55 -22.09 -4.56
CA LEU A 403 2.87 -21.69 -3.20
C LEU A 403 2.88 -22.89 -2.24
N GLU A 404 1.96 -23.84 -2.41
CA GLU A 404 1.94 -25.10 -1.66
C GLU A 404 3.16 -25.98 -1.95
N ARG A 405 3.60 -26.07 -3.22
CA ARG A 405 4.84 -26.78 -3.58
C ARG A 405 6.07 -26.17 -2.92
N VAL A 406 6.22 -24.86 -3.01
CA VAL A 406 7.34 -24.15 -2.38
C VAL A 406 7.32 -24.32 -0.85
N LYS A 407 6.13 -24.30 -0.23
CA LYS A 407 5.99 -24.56 1.21
C LYS A 407 6.41 -25.98 1.59
N ALA A 408 6.10 -26.98 0.78
CA ALA A 408 6.55 -28.35 1.00
C ALA A 408 8.08 -28.48 0.86
N GLU A 409 8.69 -27.80 -0.11
CA GLU A 409 10.15 -27.73 -0.26
C GLU A 409 10.83 -27.09 0.96
N TYR A 410 10.35 -25.93 1.42
CA TYR A 410 10.87 -25.30 2.65
C TYR A 410 10.69 -26.18 3.89
N GLY A 411 9.59 -26.93 3.99
CA GLY A 411 9.38 -27.90 5.07
C GLY A 411 10.41 -29.02 5.05
N HIS A 412 10.84 -29.48 3.86
CA HIS A 412 11.93 -30.46 3.75
C HIS A 412 13.27 -29.88 4.21
N TYR A 413 13.59 -28.66 3.80
CA TYR A 413 14.82 -27.98 4.25
C TYR A 413 14.85 -27.73 5.77
N ASP A 414 13.71 -27.42 6.37
CA ASP A 414 13.58 -27.23 7.83
C ASP A 414 13.88 -28.53 8.61
N ILE A 415 13.37 -29.67 8.14
CA ILE A 415 13.68 -30.99 8.72
C ILE A 415 15.18 -31.29 8.58
N LEU A 416 15.77 -31.04 7.40
CA LEU A 416 17.19 -31.26 7.15
C LEU A 416 18.08 -30.38 8.03
N LEU A 417 17.77 -29.09 8.14
CA LEU A 417 18.50 -28.14 8.99
C LEU A 417 18.39 -28.51 10.47
N THR A 418 17.21 -28.96 10.91
CA THR A 418 17.01 -29.47 12.28
C THR A 418 17.87 -30.72 12.54
N GLY A 419 17.95 -31.63 11.57
CA GLY A 419 18.83 -32.81 11.65
C GLY A 419 20.31 -32.45 11.70
N ILE A 420 20.76 -31.52 10.85
CA ILE A 420 22.14 -31.01 10.85
C ILE A 420 22.46 -30.35 12.19
N LYS A 421 21.57 -29.50 12.71
CA LYS A 421 21.75 -28.84 14.01
C LYS A 421 21.88 -29.85 15.15
N ALA A 422 21.05 -30.89 15.17
CA ALA A 422 21.16 -31.96 16.16
C ALA A 422 22.48 -32.71 16.03
N GLY A 423 22.89 -33.08 14.81
CA GLY A 423 24.16 -33.75 14.53
C GLY A 423 25.38 -32.93 14.96
N VAL A 424 25.41 -31.64 14.63
CA VAL A 424 26.47 -30.71 15.05
C VAL A 424 26.47 -30.52 16.57
N GLY A 425 25.29 -30.45 17.21
CA GLY A 425 25.17 -30.45 18.67
C GLY A 425 25.83 -31.68 19.30
N HIS A 426 25.57 -32.87 18.76
CA HIS A 426 26.21 -34.10 19.23
C HIS A 426 27.72 -34.11 19.01
N LEU A 427 28.21 -33.60 17.88
CA LEU A 427 29.65 -33.48 17.60
C LEU A 427 30.34 -32.53 18.58
N VAL A 428 29.74 -31.36 18.85
CA VAL A 428 30.24 -30.40 19.85
C VAL A 428 30.29 -31.04 21.23
N ASP A 429 29.24 -31.77 21.63
CA ASP A 429 29.19 -32.46 22.92
C ASP A 429 30.25 -33.57 23.03
N GLN A 430 30.51 -34.33 21.96
CA GLN A 430 31.56 -35.35 21.95
C GLN A 430 32.96 -34.75 22.02
N ILE A 431 33.23 -33.69 21.24
CA ILE A 431 34.52 -32.99 21.28
C ILE A 431 34.77 -32.39 22.67
N ARG A 432 33.72 -31.84 23.30
CA ARG A 432 33.82 -31.31 24.67
C ARG A 432 34.19 -32.38 25.69
N ARG A 433 33.70 -33.61 25.52
CA ARG A 433 34.07 -34.76 26.37
C ARG A 433 35.54 -35.18 26.20
N VAL A 434 36.10 -35.02 25.00
CA VAL A 434 37.49 -35.41 24.68
C VAL A 434 38.50 -34.32 25.08
N GLN A 435 38.18 -33.04 24.87
CA GLN A 435 39.13 -31.94 25.09
C GLN A 435 39.16 -31.36 26.52
N GLY A 436 38.11 -31.59 27.33
CA GLY A 436 38.00 -31.04 28.69
C GLY A 436 37.81 -29.51 28.70
N ASP A 437 36.71 -29.06 29.32
CA ASP A 437 36.26 -27.69 29.65
C ASP A 437 36.73 -26.46 28.84
N ASN A 438 37.11 -26.63 27.57
CA ASN A 438 37.19 -25.52 26.62
C ASN A 438 35.78 -25.04 26.27
N VAL A 439 35.60 -23.72 26.21
CA VAL A 439 34.33 -23.06 25.93
C VAL A 439 33.81 -23.50 24.56
N GLY A 440 32.95 -24.53 24.55
CA GLY A 440 32.36 -25.06 23.33
C GLY A 440 31.40 -24.05 22.68
N ALA A 441 31.42 -23.98 21.36
CA ALA A 441 30.51 -23.16 20.58
C ALA A 441 29.05 -23.54 20.90
N ARG A 442 28.23 -22.56 21.33
CA ARG A 442 26.81 -22.79 21.63
C ARG A 442 26.07 -23.02 20.31
N VAL A 443 25.39 -24.16 20.15
CA VAL A 443 24.63 -24.47 18.93
C VAL A 443 23.23 -23.84 18.99
N THR A 444 23.03 -22.76 18.24
CA THR A 444 21.74 -22.08 18.02
C THR A 444 21.53 -21.83 16.52
N ASP A 445 20.32 -21.51 16.06
CA ASP A 445 20.04 -21.41 14.61
C ASP A 445 20.92 -20.39 13.87
N GLU A 446 21.44 -19.40 14.58
CA GLU A 446 22.35 -18.38 14.05
C GLU A 446 23.84 -18.77 14.17
N SER A 447 24.16 -19.77 14.98
CA SER A 447 25.53 -20.18 15.32
C SER A 447 25.86 -21.63 14.94
N VAL A 448 24.99 -22.32 14.18
CA VAL A 448 25.27 -23.67 13.65
C VAL A 448 26.49 -23.65 12.73
N CYS A 449 26.63 -22.64 11.87
CA CYS A 449 27.79 -22.49 10.99
C CYS A 449 29.08 -22.30 11.79
N ASP A 450 29.07 -21.40 12.79
CA ASP A 450 30.21 -21.16 13.67
C ASP A 450 30.58 -22.42 14.48
N ALA A 451 29.58 -23.20 14.90
CA ALA A 451 29.79 -24.48 15.58
C ALA A 451 30.40 -25.55 14.65
N ILE A 452 30.01 -25.58 13.37
CA ILE A 452 30.64 -26.46 12.36
C ILE A 452 32.09 -26.05 12.14
N GLU A 453 32.37 -24.77 11.95
CA GLU A 453 33.75 -24.28 11.75
C GLU A 453 34.63 -24.58 12.98
N TRP A 454 34.08 -24.38 14.19
CA TRP A 454 34.76 -24.74 15.43
C TRP A 454 35.04 -26.24 15.53
N THR A 455 34.05 -27.10 15.27
CA THR A 455 34.25 -28.56 15.31
C THR A 455 35.26 -29.03 14.26
N GLN A 456 35.24 -28.44 13.06
CA GLN A 456 36.23 -28.72 12.01
C GLN A 456 37.65 -28.32 12.42
N ASN A 457 37.84 -27.12 12.98
CA ASN A 457 39.14 -26.64 13.42
C ASN A 457 39.71 -27.48 14.58
N VAL A 458 38.85 -27.91 15.50
CA VAL A 458 39.27 -28.77 16.61
C VAL A 458 39.61 -30.19 16.13
N LEU A 459 38.79 -30.79 15.25
CA LEU A 459 39.06 -32.12 14.68
C LEU A 459 40.33 -32.14 13.84
N THR A 460 40.57 -31.11 13.03
CA THR A 460 41.81 -30.98 12.23
C THR A 460 43.04 -30.81 13.13
N HIS A 461 42.92 -30.04 14.22
CA HIS A 461 43.99 -29.94 15.21
C HIS A 461 44.27 -31.29 15.90
N MET A 462 43.24 -32.03 16.32
CA MET A 462 43.41 -33.37 16.91
C MET A 462 44.02 -34.36 15.91
N LEU A 463 43.62 -34.32 14.64
CA LEU A 463 44.22 -35.13 13.58
C LEU A 463 45.71 -34.80 13.37
N SER A 464 46.08 -33.52 13.40
CA SER A 464 47.48 -33.11 13.31
C SER A 464 48.30 -33.60 14.51
N ILE A 465 47.76 -33.55 15.73
CA ILE A 465 48.40 -34.11 16.92
C ILE A 465 48.61 -35.62 16.76
N ILE A 466 47.60 -36.36 16.29
CA ILE A 466 47.71 -37.81 16.06
C ILE A 466 48.72 -38.12 14.96
N GLN A 467 48.76 -37.34 13.88
CA GLN A 467 49.76 -37.51 12.81
C GLN A 467 51.18 -37.25 13.30
N ASN A 468 51.38 -36.22 14.12
CA ASN A 468 52.68 -35.92 14.73
C ASN A 468 53.09 -36.99 15.74
N ALA A 469 52.14 -37.52 16.52
CA ALA A 469 52.39 -38.63 17.43
C ALA A 469 52.81 -39.90 16.67
N ARG A 470 52.13 -40.23 15.57
CA ARG A 470 52.49 -41.37 14.70
C ARG A 470 53.84 -41.19 14.01
N ALA A 471 54.15 -39.98 13.54
CA ALA A 471 55.45 -39.67 12.93
C ALA A 471 56.59 -39.80 13.97
N ASN A 472 56.35 -39.37 15.21
CA ASN A 472 57.29 -39.56 16.31
C ASN A 472 57.42 -41.04 16.72
N GLU A 473 56.33 -41.82 16.69
CA GLU A 473 56.38 -43.28 16.91
C GLU A 473 57.17 -43.99 15.81
N GLN A 474 57.04 -43.58 14.55
CA GLN A 474 57.82 -44.10 13.43
C GLN A 474 59.31 -43.72 13.53
N LEU A 475 59.63 -42.49 13.94
CA LEU A 475 61.01 -42.09 14.23
C LEU A 475 61.59 -42.84 15.44
N ASN A 476 60.77 -43.22 16.41
CA ASN A 476 61.21 -44.00 17.56
C ASN A 476 61.42 -45.49 17.20
N ILE A 477 60.63 -46.05 16.27
CA ILE A 477 60.87 -47.41 15.72
C ILE A 477 62.13 -47.45 14.83
N ASP A 478 62.44 -46.36 14.13
CA ASP A 478 63.68 -46.24 13.35
C ASP A 478 64.92 -45.98 14.24
N ALA A 479 64.74 -45.39 15.42
CA ALA A 479 65.81 -45.20 16.42
C ALA A 479 66.04 -46.45 17.31
N GLU A 480 65.01 -47.25 17.58
CA GLU A 480 65.10 -48.48 18.40
C GLU A 480 65.62 -49.71 17.64
N ASN A 481 65.88 -49.61 16.33
CA ASN A 481 66.51 -50.67 15.54
C ASN A 481 68.06 -50.59 15.47
N GLU A 482 68.71 -49.67 16.19
CA GLU A 482 70.19 -49.65 16.30
C GLU A 482 70.77 -49.95 17.69
N GLU A 483 69.99 -50.07 18.78
CA GLU A 483 70.56 -50.54 20.06
C GLU A 483 69.64 -51.52 20.82
N SER A 484 70.09 -52.77 20.87
CA SER A 484 69.49 -53.85 21.64
C SER A 484 69.58 -53.63 23.15
N PHE A 485 68.47 -53.92 23.83
CA PHE A 485 68.40 -54.63 25.13
C PHE A 485 68.60 -53.82 26.44
N SER A 486 67.50 -53.42 27.09
CA SER A 486 67.12 -53.91 28.45
C SER A 486 65.93 -53.16 29.08
N GLY A 487 64.99 -53.91 29.66
CA GLY A 487 64.34 -53.54 30.94
C GLY A 487 62.98 -52.85 30.92
N ASP A 488 61.92 -53.66 31.00
CA ASP A 488 60.67 -53.47 31.77
C ASP A 488 60.20 -52.04 32.12
N ILE A 489 59.15 -51.56 31.43
CA ILE A 489 57.98 -50.91 32.08
C ILE A 489 56.70 -51.32 31.32
N ALA A 490 56.19 -52.51 31.64
CA ALA A 490 54.82 -52.89 31.35
C ALA A 490 53.96 -52.56 32.58
N GLN A 491 53.25 -51.42 32.57
CA GLN A 491 52.08 -51.16 33.42
C GLN A 491 51.47 -49.80 33.04
N PHE A 492 50.46 -49.80 32.16
CA PHE A 492 49.25 -48.97 32.20
C PHE A 492 48.47 -49.12 30.88
N ALA A 493 47.98 -50.34 30.61
CA ALA A 493 47.04 -50.60 29.53
C ALA A 493 45.98 -51.59 30.02
N HIS A 494 45.15 -51.13 30.95
CA HIS A 494 43.85 -51.75 31.24
C HIS A 494 43.01 -50.77 32.07
N ASP A 495 42.24 -49.92 31.40
CA ASP A 495 40.80 -49.81 31.66
C ASP A 495 40.24 -48.66 30.83
N LEU A 496 39.41 -49.01 29.85
CA LEU A 496 38.20 -48.28 29.50
C LEU A 496 37.38 -49.19 28.59
N LYS A 497 36.53 -49.99 29.22
CA LYS A 497 35.32 -50.53 28.59
C LYS A 497 34.51 -49.34 28.07
N VAL A 498 34.38 -49.25 26.75
CA VAL A 498 33.31 -48.46 26.13
C VAL A 498 32.19 -49.45 25.82
N ASP A 499 31.19 -49.43 26.68
CA ASP A 499 29.92 -50.11 26.44
C ASP A 499 29.20 -49.46 25.25
N ASP A 500 29.13 -50.21 24.16
CA ASP A 500 27.90 -50.56 23.42
C ASP A 500 26.74 -49.54 23.39
N VAL A 501 26.84 -48.47 22.58
CA VAL A 501 25.66 -47.70 22.09
C VAL A 501 25.81 -47.16 20.65
N THR A 502 26.97 -47.28 20.00
CA THR A 502 27.21 -46.65 18.67
C THR A 502 26.84 -47.52 17.45
N SER A 503 26.20 -48.68 17.63
CA SER A 503 25.83 -49.58 16.52
C SER A 503 24.43 -49.34 15.92
N ALA A 504 23.64 -48.37 16.41
CA ALA A 504 22.24 -48.21 16.00
C ALA A 504 21.92 -47.03 15.05
N PHE A 505 22.90 -46.26 14.57
CA PHE A 505 22.62 -45.05 13.76
C PHE A 505 23.03 -45.13 12.27
N LEU A 506 23.63 -46.24 11.82
CA LEU A 506 24.11 -46.39 10.43
C LEU A 506 23.32 -47.43 9.60
N THR A 507 22.08 -47.69 9.96
CA THR A 507 21.18 -48.57 9.20
C THR A 507 19.81 -47.92 8.99
N GLN A 508 19.79 -46.81 8.26
CA GLN A 508 18.65 -46.47 7.42
C GLN A 508 19.16 -45.78 6.15
N GLY A 509 19.26 -46.58 5.09
CA GLY A 509 19.58 -46.10 3.75
C GLY A 509 18.52 -45.11 3.31
N VAL A 510 18.97 -43.91 2.95
CA VAL A 510 18.21 -43.00 2.09
C VAL A 510 18.91 -43.06 0.74
N ASP A 511 18.26 -43.70 -0.21
CA ASP A 511 18.69 -43.78 -1.60
C ASP A 511 18.91 -42.38 -2.18
N ILE A 512 20.16 -42.06 -2.49
CA ILE A 512 20.53 -40.86 -3.24
C ILE A 512 20.27 -41.16 -4.72
N HIS A 513 19.03 -40.91 -5.17
CA HIS A 513 18.74 -40.83 -6.59
C HIS A 513 19.32 -39.53 -7.16
N HIS A 514 20.47 -39.65 -7.82
CA HIS A 514 20.95 -38.66 -8.80
C HIS A 514 19.90 -38.50 -9.91
N SER A 515 19.08 -37.46 -9.81
CA SER A 515 18.18 -37.05 -10.89
C SER A 515 18.81 -35.86 -11.62
N SER A 516 19.07 -36.11 -12.90
CA SER A 516 19.67 -35.23 -13.88
C SER A 516 19.03 -33.84 -13.91
N TRP A 517 19.88 -32.82 -13.82
CA TRP A 517 19.53 -31.43 -14.04
C TRP A 517 19.30 -31.18 -15.53
N ASN A 518 18.05 -30.98 -15.92
CA ASN A 518 17.71 -30.36 -17.20
C ASN A 518 17.00 -29.04 -16.91
N HIS A 519 17.73 -27.94 -17.09
CA HIS A 519 17.21 -26.59 -17.20
C HIS A 519 16.51 -26.43 -18.56
N PRO A 520 15.28 -25.90 -18.63
CA PRO A 520 14.91 -25.04 -19.74
C PRO A 520 15.26 -23.60 -19.35
N ALA A 521 16.10 -22.97 -20.17
CA ALA A 521 16.24 -21.53 -20.19
C ALA A 521 14.89 -20.89 -20.54
N PHE A 522 14.37 -20.05 -19.66
CA PHE A 522 13.42 -19.02 -20.03
C PHE A 522 13.66 -17.77 -19.16
N ASP A 523 13.50 -16.64 -19.83
CA ASP A 523 14.12 -15.36 -19.60
C ASP A 523 13.34 -14.48 -18.61
N GLY A 524 14.05 -13.54 -17.99
CA GLY A 524 13.57 -12.21 -17.64
C GLY A 524 12.40 -12.02 -16.65
N GLN A 525 12.76 -11.40 -15.52
CA GLN A 525 11.97 -10.50 -14.66
C GLN A 525 11.18 -11.13 -13.48
N HIS A 526 11.24 -10.40 -12.35
CA HIS A 526 10.62 -10.63 -11.03
C HIS A 526 11.49 -11.31 -9.96
N SER A 527 12.48 -10.55 -9.47
CA SER A 527 13.34 -10.93 -8.32
C SER A 527 13.28 -9.95 -7.13
N GLU A 528 12.29 -9.05 -7.02
CA GLU A 528 12.28 -8.02 -5.95
C GLU A 528 11.25 -8.25 -4.83
N GLN A 529 10.55 -9.38 -4.78
CA GLN A 529 9.33 -9.48 -3.95
C GLN A 529 9.32 -10.58 -2.88
N ARG A 530 10.42 -11.34 -2.70
CA ARG A 530 10.45 -12.46 -1.75
C ARG A 530 11.06 -12.16 -0.37
N ASP A 531 11.77 -11.03 -0.21
CA ASP A 531 12.53 -10.78 1.04
C ASP A 531 11.74 -10.08 2.15
N ASN A 532 10.48 -9.70 1.94
CA ASN A 532 9.72 -8.89 2.89
C ASN A 532 8.89 -9.66 3.94
N ILE A 533 8.79 -10.99 3.86
CA ILE A 533 7.85 -11.75 4.71
C ILE A 533 8.52 -12.30 5.99
N ALA A 534 9.83 -12.52 6.00
CA ALA A 534 10.52 -13.14 7.13
C ALA A 534 10.83 -12.17 8.30
N ILE A 535 10.89 -10.86 8.06
CA ILE A 535 11.35 -9.88 9.07
C ILE A 535 10.21 -9.41 10.01
N SER A 536 8.94 -9.62 9.63
CA SER A 536 7.80 -9.02 10.34
C SER A 536 7.49 -9.65 11.72
N ASN A 537 8.06 -10.81 12.05
CA ASN A 537 7.68 -11.54 13.28
C ASN A 537 8.62 -11.32 14.48
N ARG A 538 9.70 -10.54 14.36
CA ARG A 538 10.69 -10.36 15.45
C ARG A 538 10.58 -9.05 16.24
N ILE A 539 9.78 -8.06 15.81
CA ILE A 539 9.77 -6.71 16.41
C ILE A 539 8.52 -6.46 17.30
N GLY A 540 7.72 -7.50 17.60
CA GLY A 540 6.47 -7.38 18.35
C GLY A 540 6.56 -7.23 19.88
N ARG A 541 7.74 -7.01 20.50
CA ARG A 541 7.87 -7.11 21.97
C ARG A 541 8.66 -6.03 22.71
N SER A 542 9.04 -4.91 22.10
CA SER A 542 9.94 -3.97 22.81
C SER A 542 9.55 -2.48 22.88
N LEU A 543 8.38 -2.03 22.43
CA LEU A 543 8.02 -0.61 22.61
C LEU A 543 6.61 -0.44 23.18
N ALA A 544 6.52 -0.67 24.48
CA ALA A 544 5.48 -0.11 25.34
C ALA A 544 6.17 0.75 26.41
N SER A 545 6.55 1.98 26.04
CA SER A 545 6.83 3.06 26.98
C SER A 545 6.94 4.37 26.22
N GLU A 546 6.18 5.37 26.70
CA GLU A 546 6.38 6.81 26.51
C GLU A 546 6.40 7.33 25.07
N ILE A 547 5.27 7.90 24.60
CA ILE A 547 5.21 9.28 24.07
C ILE A 547 3.77 9.80 24.28
N GLU A 548 3.55 10.55 25.35
CA GLU A 548 2.58 11.65 25.35
C GLU A 548 3.19 12.81 24.56
N CYS A 549 2.45 13.35 23.58
CA CYS A 549 2.29 14.79 23.35
C CYS A 549 1.48 15.06 22.07
N GLU A 550 0.46 15.89 22.25
CA GLU A 550 -0.51 16.39 21.29
C GLU A 550 0.13 17.29 20.22
N GLU A 551 -0.26 17.11 18.96
CA GLU A 551 -0.65 18.23 18.09
C GLU A 551 -1.51 17.69 16.94
N ALA A 552 -2.83 17.82 17.10
CA ALA A 552 -3.77 17.47 16.06
C ALA A 552 -3.60 18.43 14.87
N MET A 553 -3.00 17.93 13.79
CA MET A 553 -2.87 18.64 12.52
C MET A 553 -4.25 19.03 11.98
N SER A 554 -4.61 20.31 12.11
CA SER A 554 -5.89 20.84 11.64
C SER A 554 -6.08 20.59 10.14
N ARG A 555 -7.32 20.23 9.79
CA ARG A 555 -7.82 19.94 8.43
C ARG A 555 -7.40 20.98 7.38
N ASP A 556 -7.21 22.22 7.80
CA ASP A 556 -6.88 23.33 6.90
C ASP A 556 -5.39 23.34 6.50
N HIS A 557 -4.51 22.80 7.35
CA HIS A 557 -3.10 22.63 7.00
C HIS A 557 -2.91 21.51 5.97
N ILE A 558 -3.68 20.42 6.10
CA ILE A 558 -3.71 19.33 5.12
C ILE A 558 -4.25 19.81 3.78
N LYS A 559 -5.29 20.66 3.77
CA LYS A 559 -5.83 21.27 2.54
C LYS A 559 -4.83 22.23 1.89
N SER A 560 -4.13 23.05 2.68
CA SER A 560 -3.11 23.97 2.16
C SER A 560 -1.93 23.22 1.53
N SER A 561 -1.42 22.19 2.22
CA SER A 561 -0.34 21.33 1.71
C SER A 561 -0.76 20.53 0.48
N SER A 562 -2.01 20.04 0.44
CA SER A 562 -2.57 19.36 -0.75
C SER A 562 -2.69 20.31 -1.95
N ASN A 563 -3.14 21.54 -1.75
CA ASN A 563 -3.22 22.55 -2.80
C ASN A 563 -1.84 22.98 -3.30
N GLN A 564 -0.84 23.11 -2.41
CA GLN A 564 0.54 23.37 -2.84
C GLN A 564 1.12 22.23 -3.66
N LEU A 565 0.80 20.98 -3.32
CA LEU A 565 1.26 19.80 -4.06
C LEU A 565 0.60 19.69 -5.43
N ILE A 566 -0.69 20.02 -5.55
CA ILE A 566 -1.41 20.11 -6.84
C ILE A 566 -0.83 21.23 -7.72
N LEU A 567 -0.49 22.39 -7.14
CA LEU A 567 0.17 23.48 -7.87
C LEU A 567 1.58 23.12 -8.31
N ALA A 568 2.33 22.37 -7.50
CA ALA A 568 3.64 21.85 -7.86
C ALA A 568 3.55 20.83 -9.01
N GLN A 569 2.54 19.94 -8.98
CA GLN A 569 2.29 18.97 -10.05
C GLN A 569 1.81 19.62 -11.36
N ARG A 570 1.06 20.73 -11.32
CA ARG A 570 0.73 21.51 -12.52
C ARG A 570 1.96 22.19 -13.12
N LYS A 571 2.84 22.77 -12.30
CA LYS A 571 4.10 23.39 -12.76
C LYS A 571 5.07 22.38 -13.39
N THR A 572 5.12 21.14 -12.88
CA THR A 572 5.94 20.10 -13.51
C THR A 572 5.32 19.59 -14.80
N LYS A 573 3.99 19.56 -14.91
CA LYS A 573 3.28 19.18 -16.14
C LYS A 573 3.41 20.25 -17.24
N GLU A 574 3.38 21.54 -16.91
CA GLU A 574 3.68 22.64 -17.84
C GLU A 574 5.15 22.63 -18.32
N ARG A 575 6.10 22.17 -17.50
CA ARG A 575 7.50 21.98 -17.92
C ARG A 575 7.71 20.84 -18.90
N ILE A 576 6.81 19.85 -18.93
CA ILE A 576 6.91 18.68 -19.82
C ILE A 576 6.22 18.95 -21.17
N GLN A 577 5.40 19.99 -21.26
CA GLN A 577 4.69 20.39 -22.48
C GLN A 577 5.36 21.62 -23.14
N VAL A 578 6.69 21.59 -23.28
CA VAL A 578 7.44 22.57 -24.08
C VAL A 578 7.86 21.88 -25.37
N ASP A 579 7.26 22.30 -26.47
CA ASP A 579 7.51 21.82 -27.83
C ASP A 579 9.01 21.84 -28.17
N PRO A 580 9.61 20.73 -28.62
CA PRO A 580 11.05 20.65 -28.93
C PRO A 580 11.47 21.56 -30.10
N GLN A 581 10.51 22.06 -30.88
CA GLN A 581 10.74 23.00 -31.99
C GLN A 581 11.09 24.42 -31.51
N ASN A 582 10.64 24.84 -30.32
CA ASN A 582 10.84 26.22 -29.84
C ASN A 582 12.18 26.43 -29.12
N THR A 583 12.82 25.36 -28.65
CA THR A 583 14.15 25.43 -28.04
C THR A 583 15.26 25.69 -29.06
N TYR A 584 15.14 25.15 -30.28
CA TYR A 584 16.14 25.35 -31.34
C TYR A 584 16.15 26.79 -31.91
N THR A 585 14.98 27.42 -32.04
CA THR A 585 14.87 28.82 -32.51
C THR A 585 15.41 29.82 -31.48
N SER A 586 15.23 29.56 -30.18
CA SER A 586 15.77 30.41 -29.11
C SER A 586 17.30 30.36 -28.98
N LEU A 587 17.92 29.21 -29.30
CA LEU A 587 19.37 29.02 -29.28
C LEU A 587 20.05 29.64 -30.50
N LEU A 588 19.43 29.60 -31.68
CA LEU A 588 19.94 30.31 -32.86
C LEU A 588 19.89 31.83 -32.68
N ASN A 589 18.81 32.38 -32.12
CA ASN A 589 18.69 33.82 -31.89
C ASN A 589 19.61 34.37 -30.79
N ARG A 590 20.08 33.54 -29.85
CA ARG A 590 21.11 33.95 -28.88
C ARG A 590 22.52 33.96 -29.49
N LYS A 591 22.83 33.03 -30.40
CA LYS A 591 24.13 33.02 -31.10
C LYS A 591 24.27 34.16 -32.11
N THR A 592 23.21 34.53 -32.82
CA THR A 592 23.24 35.66 -33.75
C THR A 592 23.42 37.00 -33.03
N ASN A 593 22.70 37.23 -31.93
CA ASN A 593 22.84 38.48 -31.15
C ASN A 593 24.20 38.61 -30.42
N SER A 594 24.85 37.49 -30.08
CA SER A 594 26.20 37.50 -29.54
C SER A 594 27.25 37.85 -30.59
N LEU A 595 27.05 37.45 -31.85
CA LEU A 595 27.95 37.80 -32.95
C LEU A 595 27.81 39.27 -33.36
N THR A 596 26.58 39.80 -33.37
CA THR A 596 26.32 41.20 -33.75
C THR A 596 26.85 42.19 -32.72
N ARG A 597 26.95 41.82 -31.44
CA ARG A 597 27.58 42.64 -30.39
C ARG A 597 29.11 42.57 -30.35
N GLN A 598 29.72 41.69 -31.13
CA GLN A 598 31.18 41.55 -31.21
C GLN A 598 31.76 42.21 -32.47
N ILE A 599 30.90 42.74 -33.35
CA ILE A 599 31.24 43.38 -34.63
C ILE A 599 30.88 44.89 -34.63
N VAL A 600 30.21 45.39 -33.59
CA VAL A 600 30.05 46.84 -33.29
C VAL A 600 30.97 47.16 -32.13
#